data_AF-A0A2D9G979-F1
#
_entry.id   AF-A0A2D9G979-F1
#
_cell.length_a   1.000
_cell.length_b   1.000
_cell.length_c   1.000
_cell.angle_alpha   90.00
_cell.angle_beta   90.00
_cell.angle_gamma   90.00
#
_symmetry.space_group_name_H-M   'P 1'
#
loop_
_entity.id
_entity.type
_entity.pdbx_description
1 polymer ?
#
loop_
_entity_poly.entity_id
_entity_poly.type
_entity_poly.pdbx_seq_one_letter_code
_entity_poly.pdbx_strand_id
1 'polypeptide(L)'
;MCNLGPDGWKLGRIIALDYREDHWPIGKDAPYEVLLNDNHTLIYVPEDNSRYCREATNEDLKIAHRMDALDVLPSEVNMIKSFNEEPNNFDSSNKSSIGCEQGEAKPGSPGYRTGRCYCCHYFPKNWSYAELYSEHYRCVARNGIRITRQTVNLGRISVGEQIKHQPGQDLLSKDGFMQAPTLVRLPPGVSFFDNGTLEGKIQFDPHRETEYRVEFVAVSTSHWNNPNIGIVRYEINFSVEGNEIPDDFEVSAFVQKQEDARLSANNMLQNLRETWDKWDRRELSNMDTCKQMKKILIAMRDLLEQNPRLDNGKWWAQLGGFHMNIHKLLENALFECELYLGYALTFGDSEVRRMAEQNLEGCYNKRLLEAARFMWVDGIKQMMRGEWSIASETFHLASIKKNGWGWAVNYGDIWISESVSRIIQGVEIAISKGSKDEHSKKLILEAENLLKKGISRAEETSVFGNEGHPWASEITSFITSYYSIKESTTDLVKWLKQFKSRTVYWCAQVLGGAPPFPPKPRARLEDPEVLISRLPGHINHFQGN
;
A
#
# COMPACT_ATOMS: atom_id res chain seq x y z
N MET A 1 12.40 11.45 15.91
CA MET A 1 12.53 11.74 14.46
C MET A 1 12.71 13.23 14.29
N CYS A 2 13.68 13.67 13.50
CA CYS A 2 13.96 15.09 13.22
C CYS A 2 13.87 15.37 11.73
N ASN A 3 13.23 16.48 11.36
CA ASN A 3 13.02 16.88 9.97
C ASN A 3 14.18 17.75 9.48
N LEU A 4 14.94 17.24 8.51
CA LEU A 4 16.09 17.92 7.89
C LEU A 4 15.75 18.57 6.54
N GLY A 5 14.46 18.85 6.28
CA GLY A 5 14.02 19.49 5.04
C GLY A 5 14.16 18.55 3.83
N PRO A 6 14.98 18.88 2.81
CA PRO A 6 15.18 18.02 1.64
C PRO A 6 15.69 16.60 1.99
N ASP A 7 16.49 16.48 3.04
CA ASP A 7 17.00 15.20 3.54
C ASP A 7 15.95 14.45 4.37
N GLY A 8 14.79 15.06 4.61
CA GLY A 8 13.60 14.51 5.26
C GLY A 8 13.79 14.12 6.73
N TRP A 9 12.90 13.27 7.23
CA TRP A 9 12.92 12.76 8.60
C TRP A 9 14.04 11.75 8.89
N LYS A 10 14.88 12.01 9.90
CA LYS A 10 15.91 11.09 10.40
C LYS A 10 15.66 10.67 11.85
N LEU A 11 16.08 9.46 12.20
CA LEU A 11 16.01 8.98 13.58
C LEU A 11 17.22 9.50 14.35
N GLY A 12 17.00 9.91 15.60
CA GLY A 12 18.06 10.41 16.47
C GLY A 12 17.62 10.38 17.93
N ARG A 13 18.59 10.55 18.83
CA ARG A 13 18.41 10.58 20.27
C ARG A 13 18.66 11.99 20.79
N ILE A 14 17.72 12.52 21.55
CA ILE A 14 17.93 13.77 22.29
C ILE A 14 19.01 13.52 23.35
N ILE A 15 20.07 14.31 23.34
CA ILE A 15 21.19 14.20 24.27
C ILE A 15 21.30 15.39 25.23
N ALA A 16 20.76 16.55 24.86
CA ALA A 16 20.61 17.70 25.73
C ALA A 16 19.30 18.46 25.44
N LEU A 17 18.78 19.13 26.47
CA LEU A 17 17.61 20.01 26.42
C LEU A 17 18.07 21.45 26.64
N ASP A 18 17.35 22.41 26.06
CA ASP A 18 17.60 23.86 26.21
C ASP A 18 19.08 24.20 25.93
N TYR A 19 19.62 23.60 24.86
CA TYR A 19 21.04 23.63 24.53
C TYR A 19 21.46 24.96 23.93
N ARG A 20 22.66 25.42 24.26
CA ARG A 20 23.24 26.65 23.72
C ARG A 20 24.73 26.48 23.44
N GLU A 21 25.13 26.84 22.23
CA GLU A 21 26.54 27.03 21.88
C GLU A 21 27.07 28.39 22.39
N ASP A 22 28.32 28.42 22.82
CA ASP A 22 28.96 29.63 23.34
C ASP A 22 28.95 30.80 22.33
N HIS A 23 29.07 30.48 21.05
CA HIS A 23 29.13 31.45 19.95
C HIS A 23 27.74 31.91 19.45
N TRP A 24 26.63 31.38 19.99
CA TRP A 24 25.28 31.81 19.60
C TRP A 24 24.90 33.15 20.27
N PRO A 25 24.08 33.99 19.60
CA PRO A 25 23.54 35.20 20.20
C PRO A 25 22.93 34.97 21.59
N ILE A 26 23.08 35.95 22.48
CA ILE A 26 22.49 35.90 23.81
C ILE A 26 20.96 35.77 23.67
N GLY A 27 20.38 34.80 24.37
CA GLY A 27 18.95 34.47 24.28
C GLY A 27 18.57 33.57 23.10
N LYS A 28 19.54 33.04 22.36
CA LYS A 28 19.32 31.97 21.38
C LYS A 28 19.75 30.63 21.96
N ASP A 29 18.79 29.74 22.11
CA ASP A 29 18.92 28.36 22.54
C ASP A 29 18.18 27.44 21.55
N ALA A 30 18.49 26.15 21.60
CA ALA A 30 17.81 25.11 20.86
C ALA A 30 17.11 24.20 21.89
N PRO A 31 15.80 23.94 21.76
CA PRO A 31 15.08 23.08 22.69
C PRO A 31 15.70 21.68 22.80
N TYR A 32 16.25 21.16 21.70
CA TYR A 32 16.87 19.83 21.67
C TYR A 32 18.20 19.84 20.91
N GLU A 33 19.23 19.30 21.54
CA GLU A 33 20.41 18.77 20.85
C GLU A 33 20.18 17.28 20.58
N VAL A 34 20.27 16.87 19.32
CA VAL A 34 19.97 15.50 18.89
C VAL A 34 21.17 14.90 18.20
N LEU A 35 21.56 13.69 18.64
CA LEU A 35 22.52 12.84 17.96
C LEU A 35 21.78 11.94 16.96
N LEU A 36 22.05 12.11 15.67
CA LEU A 36 21.46 11.27 14.63
C LEU A 36 21.99 9.82 14.69
N ASN A 37 21.12 8.85 14.46
CA ASN A 37 21.48 7.44 14.59
C ASN A 37 22.29 6.89 13.41
N ASP A 38 22.15 7.49 12.22
CA ASP A 38 22.74 6.97 10.98
C ASP A 38 24.23 7.34 10.83
N ASN A 39 24.59 8.57 11.18
CA ASN A 39 25.94 9.09 10.98
C ASN A 39 26.54 9.75 12.24
N HIS A 40 25.86 9.65 13.38
CA HIS A 40 26.29 10.26 14.65
C HIS A 40 26.54 11.78 14.56
N THR A 41 25.88 12.47 13.61
CA THR A 41 25.95 13.93 13.52
C THR A 41 25.07 14.56 14.58
N LEU A 42 25.57 15.63 15.21
CA LEU A 42 24.80 16.48 16.10
C LEU A 42 24.00 17.50 15.31
N ILE A 43 22.72 17.61 15.63
CA ILE A 43 21.84 18.63 15.09
C ILE A 43 21.14 19.38 16.24
N TYR A 44 20.72 20.60 15.95
CA TYR A 44 20.00 21.45 16.88
C TYR A 44 18.60 21.71 16.34
N VAL A 45 17.58 21.31 17.10
CA VAL A 45 16.19 21.49 16.68
C VAL A 45 15.81 22.96 16.88
N PRO A 46 15.26 23.66 15.87
CA PRO A 46 15.03 25.10 15.95
C PRO A 46 13.87 25.48 16.88
N GLU A 47 12.83 24.64 16.96
CA GLU A 47 11.65 24.87 17.80
C GLU A 47 11.10 23.54 18.31
N ASP A 48 10.53 23.54 19.51
CA ASP A 48 9.81 22.39 20.06
C ASP A 48 8.43 22.29 19.39
N ASN A 49 8.46 21.79 18.17
CA ASN A 49 7.30 21.65 17.32
C ASN A 49 7.40 20.33 16.56
N SER A 50 6.28 19.61 16.47
CA SER A 50 6.18 18.34 15.76
C SER A 50 6.52 18.42 14.28
N ARG A 51 6.64 19.62 13.70
CA ARG A 51 7.15 19.86 12.33
C ARG A 51 8.66 19.68 12.20
N TYR A 52 9.41 19.91 13.28
CA TYR A 52 10.87 19.81 13.32
C TYR A 52 11.35 18.57 14.07
N CYS A 53 10.71 18.22 15.19
CA CYS A 53 11.06 17.04 15.97
C CYS A 53 9.79 16.38 16.50
N ARG A 54 9.67 15.07 16.32
CA ARG A 54 8.55 14.26 16.84
C ARG A 54 9.04 12.94 17.38
N GLU A 55 8.26 12.34 18.27
CA GLU A 55 8.49 10.97 18.70
C GLU A 55 8.46 10.01 17.50
N ALA A 56 9.34 9.01 17.52
CA ALA A 56 9.36 7.98 16.48
C ALA A 56 8.18 7.03 16.68
N THR A 57 7.42 6.79 15.60
CA THR A 57 6.38 5.75 15.60
C THR A 57 7.03 4.36 15.54
N ASN A 58 6.25 3.32 15.85
CA ASN A 58 6.70 1.93 15.70
C ASN A 58 7.11 1.63 14.26
N GLU A 59 6.40 2.19 13.28
CA GLU A 59 6.71 2.10 11.87
C GLU A 59 8.06 2.78 11.54
N ASP A 60 8.31 4.00 12.05
CA ASP A 60 9.62 4.66 11.86
C ASP A 60 10.78 3.80 12.37
N LEU A 61 10.60 3.18 13.56
CA LEU A 61 11.60 2.29 14.14
C LEU A 61 11.82 1.04 13.27
N LYS A 62 10.75 0.41 12.79
CA LYS A 62 10.85 -0.75 11.88
C LYS A 62 11.59 -0.40 10.59
N ILE A 63 11.25 0.75 9.97
CA ILE A 63 11.90 1.23 8.75
C ILE A 63 13.39 1.49 8.98
N ALA A 64 13.75 2.05 10.15
CA ALA A 64 15.14 2.36 10.48
C ALA A 64 16.01 1.12 10.81
N HIS A 65 15.41 0.01 11.29
CA HIS A 65 16.16 -1.09 11.91
C HIS A 65 16.24 -2.41 11.13
N ARG A 66 15.50 -2.59 10.04
CA ARG A 66 15.60 -3.78 9.17
C ARG A 66 15.38 -3.38 7.72
N MET A 67 15.87 -4.11 6.72
CA MET A 67 15.87 -3.66 5.30
C MET A 67 14.52 -3.76 4.59
N ASP A 68 13.61 -4.61 5.08
CA ASP A 68 12.26 -4.75 4.55
C ASP A 68 11.35 -5.49 5.55
N ALA A 69 10.06 -5.54 5.26
CA ALA A 69 9.05 -6.11 6.16
C ALA A 69 9.18 -7.62 6.42
N LEU A 70 9.87 -8.37 5.56
CA LEU A 70 10.10 -9.82 5.70
C LEU A 70 11.41 -10.12 6.43
N ASP A 71 12.28 -9.14 6.56
CA ASP A 71 13.53 -9.24 7.30
C ASP A 71 13.29 -9.37 8.82
N VAL A 72 14.27 -9.90 9.53
CA VAL A 72 14.21 -10.08 10.98
C VAL A 72 14.26 -8.71 11.66
N LEU A 73 13.29 -8.43 12.53
CA LEU A 73 13.34 -7.24 13.38
C LEU A 73 14.24 -7.52 14.60
N PRO A 74 15.26 -6.68 14.87
CA PRO A 74 16.14 -6.85 16.03
C PRO A 74 15.38 -6.94 17.36
N SER A 75 15.86 -7.78 18.27
CA SER A 75 15.21 -8.05 19.57
C SER A 75 15.02 -6.81 20.44
N GLU A 76 15.90 -5.82 20.34
CA GLU A 76 15.83 -4.56 21.10
C GLU A 76 14.60 -3.72 20.72
N VAL A 77 14.22 -3.72 19.44
CA VAL A 77 13.00 -3.06 18.95
C VAL A 77 11.76 -3.88 19.29
N ASN A 78 11.89 -5.21 19.40
CA ASN A 78 10.80 -6.09 19.86
C ASN A 78 10.41 -5.86 21.33
N MET A 79 11.26 -5.26 22.18
CA MET A 79 10.91 -4.99 23.58
C MET A 79 10.04 -3.74 23.78
N ILE A 80 9.98 -2.84 22.79
CA ILE A 80 9.09 -1.65 22.80
C ILE A 80 7.61 -2.06 22.65
N LYS A 81 7.35 -3.34 22.32
CA LYS A 81 6.03 -3.94 22.04
C LYS A 81 5.00 -3.92 23.18
N SER A 82 5.38 -3.71 24.44
CA SER A 82 4.48 -4.06 25.55
C SER A 82 3.42 -3.01 25.94
N PHE A 83 3.33 -1.84 25.28
CA PHE A 83 2.43 -0.77 25.76
C PHE A 83 1.34 -0.26 24.80
N ASN A 84 1.46 -0.42 23.47
CA ASN A 84 0.54 0.28 22.55
C ASN A 84 -0.02 -0.54 21.37
N GLU A 85 0.35 -1.81 21.20
CA GLU A 85 -0.42 -2.69 20.32
C GLU A 85 -1.58 -3.25 21.16
N GLU A 86 -2.71 -2.53 21.23
CA GLU A 86 -3.96 -3.24 21.49
C GLU A 86 -3.98 -4.37 20.45
N PRO A 87 -4.10 -5.64 20.85
CA PRO A 87 -4.44 -6.67 19.90
C PRO A 87 -5.76 -6.17 19.34
N ASN A 88 -5.74 -5.68 18.09
CA ASN A 88 -6.97 -5.49 17.35
C ASN A 88 -7.71 -6.81 17.57
N ASN A 89 -8.80 -6.72 18.32
CA ASN A 89 -9.59 -7.84 18.85
C ASN A 89 -10.36 -8.46 17.68
N PHE A 90 -9.64 -8.72 16.59
CA PHE A 90 -10.03 -9.55 15.49
C PHE A 90 -9.80 -10.95 15.97
N ASP A 91 -10.91 -11.50 16.45
CA ASP A 91 -11.10 -12.86 16.81
C ASP A 91 -10.25 -13.79 15.92
N SER A 92 -9.20 -14.34 16.53
CA SER A 92 -8.35 -15.37 15.92
C SER A 92 -9.13 -16.62 15.47
N SER A 93 -10.43 -16.68 15.78
CA SER A 93 -11.38 -17.66 15.28
C SER A 93 -11.75 -17.46 13.80
N ASN A 94 -11.68 -16.23 13.26
CA ASN A 94 -11.87 -15.93 11.84
C ASN A 94 -10.51 -15.83 11.16
N LYS A 95 -9.88 -16.98 10.90
CA LYS A 95 -8.81 -17.06 9.89
C LYS A 95 -9.32 -16.35 8.64
N SER A 96 -8.68 -15.24 8.24
CA SER A 96 -8.94 -14.63 6.95
C SER A 96 -8.83 -15.76 5.92
N SER A 97 -9.93 -16.07 5.24
CA SER A 97 -9.96 -17.10 4.22
C SER A 97 -9.25 -16.56 2.97
N ILE A 98 -7.93 -16.33 3.07
CA ILE A 98 -7.05 -16.29 1.91
C ILE A 98 -7.31 -17.62 1.21
N GLY A 99 -8.06 -17.58 0.12
CA GLY A 99 -8.71 -18.76 -0.40
C GLY A 99 -8.22 -19.11 -1.79
N CYS A 100 -8.21 -20.42 -2.00
CA CYS A 100 -8.00 -21.09 -3.27
C CYS A 100 -9.36 -21.28 -3.97
N GLU A 101 -10.13 -20.22 -4.21
CA GLU A 101 -11.22 -20.31 -5.18
C GLU A 101 -10.67 -19.97 -6.57
N GLN A 102 -10.58 -21.00 -7.41
CA GLN A 102 -10.12 -20.96 -8.78
C GLN A 102 -10.94 -19.98 -9.59
N GLY A 103 -10.40 -18.79 -9.77
CA GLY A 103 -10.82 -17.87 -10.80
C GLY A 103 -9.65 -16.94 -11.03
N GLU A 104 -8.95 -17.12 -12.14
CA GLU A 104 -8.08 -16.06 -12.65
C GLU A 104 -8.88 -14.76 -12.61
N ALA A 105 -8.31 -13.76 -11.95
CA ALA A 105 -8.88 -12.44 -11.89
C ALA A 105 -9.16 -12.01 -13.33
N LYS A 106 -10.44 -11.94 -13.74
CA LYS A 106 -10.81 -11.56 -15.12
C LYS A 106 -10.06 -10.25 -15.48
N PRO A 107 -9.62 -10.07 -16.73
CA PRO A 107 -9.05 -8.80 -17.17
C PRO A 107 -9.95 -7.62 -16.77
N GLY A 108 -9.39 -6.62 -16.09
CA GLY A 108 -10.15 -5.49 -15.53
C GLY A 108 -10.88 -5.75 -14.22
N SER A 109 -10.82 -6.96 -13.66
CA SER A 109 -11.30 -7.22 -12.30
C SER A 109 -10.41 -6.51 -11.29
N PRO A 110 -10.99 -6.02 -10.19
CA PRO A 110 -10.25 -5.16 -9.29
C PRO A 110 -9.22 -5.90 -8.41
N GLY A 111 -8.93 -7.20 -8.63
CA GLY A 111 -7.86 -8.00 -8.01
C GLY A 111 -7.68 -7.78 -6.50
N TYR A 112 -6.86 -6.78 -6.16
CA TYR A 112 -6.53 -6.32 -4.81
C TYR A 112 -7.62 -5.50 -4.07
N ARG A 113 -8.70 -5.07 -4.75
CA ARG A 113 -9.73 -4.18 -4.17
C ARG A 113 -10.98 -4.91 -3.67
N THR A 114 -10.95 -6.23 -3.65
CA THR A 114 -12.06 -7.06 -3.12
C THR A 114 -12.06 -7.13 -1.59
N GLY A 115 -10.99 -6.65 -0.94
CA GLY A 115 -10.90 -6.52 0.52
C GLY A 115 -10.88 -7.84 1.30
N ARG A 116 -10.76 -8.99 0.61
CA ARG A 116 -10.71 -10.34 1.22
C ARG A 116 -9.40 -10.63 1.96
N CYS A 117 -8.30 -10.02 1.55
CA CYS A 117 -7.07 -9.90 2.33
C CYS A 117 -7.11 -8.60 3.16
N TYR A 118 -6.15 -8.35 4.06
CA TYR A 118 -5.90 -7.07 4.75
C TYR A 118 -5.49 -5.95 3.76
N CYS A 119 -6.34 -5.69 2.76
CA CYS A 119 -6.20 -4.87 1.56
C CYS A 119 -5.13 -5.27 0.52
N CYS A 120 -4.51 -6.45 0.64
CA CYS A 120 -3.61 -6.97 -0.39
C CYS A 120 -4.36 -7.77 -1.48
N HIS A 121 -3.66 -8.19 -2.54
CA HIS A 121 -4.21 -9.15 -3.49
C HIS A 121 -4.69 -10.41 -2.75
N TYR A 122 -5.79 -11.00 -3.21
CA TYR A 122 -6.37 -12.18 -2.59
C TYR A 122 -5.45 -13.40 -2.64
N PHE A 123 -4.54 -13.43 -3.62
CA PHE A 123 -3.63 -14.53 -3.87
C PHE A 123 -2.18 -14.09 -3.69
N PRO A 124 -1.42 -14.66 -2.75
CA PRO A 124 -0.05 -14.25 -2.47
C PRO A 124 0.91 -14.29 -3.66
N LYS A 125 0.69 -15.14 -4.67
CA LYS A 125 1.50 -15.15 -5.90
C LYS A 125 1.41 -13.87 -6.73
N ASN A 126 0.38 -13.06 -6.49
CA ASN A 126 0.18 -11.79 -7.18
C ASN A 126 0.55 -10.59 -6.30
N TRP A 127 1.16 -10.83 -5.13
CA TRP A 127 1.63 -9.74 -4.30
C TRP A 127 2.80 -9.03 -4.96
N SER A 128 2.71 -7.71 -5.04
CA SER A 128 3.77 -6.85 -5.57
C SER A 128 4.90 -6.67 -4.55
N TYR A 129 5.97 -5.99 -4.99
CA TYR A 129 7.03 -5.54 -4.10
C TYR A 129 6.52 -4.76 -2.88
N ALA A 130 5.52 -3.89 -3.04
CA ALA A 130 4.97 -3.13 -1.92
C ALA A 130 4.33 -4.06 -0.88
N GLU A 131 3.57 -5.06 -1.34
CA GLU A 131 2.86 -5.99 -0.45
C GLU A 131 3.80 -6.94 0.29
N LEU A 132 4.91 -7.30 -0.34
CA LEU A 132 5.94 -8.16 0.24
C LEU A 132 6.88 -7.38 1.17
N TYR A 133 7.41 -6.24 0.73
CA TYR A 133 8.57 -5.58 1.37
C TYR A 133 8.23 -4.35 2.23
N SER A 134 7.05 -3.73 2.08
CA SER A 134 6.72 -2.49 2.81
C SER A 134 6.29 -2.70 4.26
N GLU A 135 6.79 -1.83 5.14
CA GLU A 135 6.40 -1.75 6.56
C GLU A 135 4.97 -1.24 6.79
N HIS A 136 4.35 -0.61 5.77
CA HIS A 136 2.97 -0.17 5.83
C HIS A 136 2.00 -1.27 5.39
N TYR A 137 2.40 -2.12 4.45
CA TYR A 137 1.58 -3.21 3.92
C TYR A 137 1.62 -4.47 4.77
N ARG A 138 2.81 -4.94 5.17
CA ARG A 138 3.01 -6.11 6.07
C ARG A 138 2.07 -7.28 5.78
N CYS A 139 1.81 -7.60 4.51
CA CYS A 139 0.76 -8.53 4.13
C CYS A 139 1.01 -9.92 4.72
N VAL A 140 2.26 -10.37 4.76
CA VAL A 140 2.65 -11.63 5.39
C VAL A 140 2.27 -11.67 6.88
N ALA A 141 2.70 -10.67 7.65
CA ALA A 141 2.46 -10.62 9.09
C ALA A 141 0.97 -10.46 9.43
N ARG A 142 0.26 -9.59 8.73
CA ARG A 142 -1.19 -9.34 8.94
C ARG A 142 -2.08 -10.53 8.60
N ASN A 143 -1.59 -11.43 7.76
CA ASN A 143 -2.28 -12.67 7.42
C ASN A 143 -1.74 -13.90 8.18
N GLY A 144 -0.82 -13.71 9.14
CA GLY A 144 -0.25 -14.80 9.92
C GLY A 144 0.49 -15.85 9.08
N ILE A 145 1.05 -15.46 7.93
CA ILE A 145 1.78 -16.38 7.05
C ILE A 145 3.20 -16.59 7.59
N ARG A 146 3.60 -17.85 7.71
CA ARG A 146 4.96 -18.22 8.12
C ARG A 146 5.98 -17.76 7.07
N ILE A 147 7.14 -17.30 7.55
CA ILE A 147 8.32 -17.07 6.71
C ILE A 147 9.35 -18.14 7.04
N THR A 148 9.76 -18.90 6.03
CA THR A 148 10.95 -19.76 6.11
C THR A 148 12.10 -19.06 5.43
N ARG A 149 13.17 -18.82 6.20
CA ARG A 149 14.38 -18.15 5.70
C ARG A 149 15.42 -19.18 5.30
N GLN A 150 16.05 -18.94 4.16
CA GLN A 150 17.20 -19.69 3.71
C GLN A 150 18.26 -18.72 3.25
N THR A 151 19.45 -18.84 3.83
CA THR A 151 20.55 -17.92 3.56
C THR A 151 21.73 -18.73 3.05
N VAL A 152 22.33 -18.26 1.96
CA VAL A 152 23.55 -18.81 1.36
C VAL A 152 24.58 -17.70 1.28
N ASN A 153 25.82 -18.00 1.66
CA ASN A 153 26.96 -17.13 1.45
C ASN A 153 27.91 -17.78 0.45
N LEU A 154 28.11 -17.16 -0.72
CA LEU A 154 29.00 -17.67 -1.77
C LEU A 154 30.46 -17.23 -1.59
N GLY A 155 30.76 -16.49 -0.51
CA GLY A 155 32.12 -16.04 -0.18
C GLY A 155 32.53 -14.81 -0.98
N ARG A 156 33.79 -14.81 -1.43
CA ARG A 156 34.40 -13.76 -2.24
C ARG A 156 34.55 -14.25 -3.67
N ILE A 157 34.19 -13.41 -4.62
CA ILE A 157 34.18 -13.74 -6.05
C ILE A 157 34.78 -12.55 -6.80
N SER A 158 35.76 -12.78 -7.65
CA SER A 158 36.41 -11.68 -8.39
C SER A 158 35.65 -11.33 -9.67
N VAL A 159 35.78 -10.08 -10.14
CA VAL A 159 35.32 -9.71 -11.48
C VAL A 159 35.99 -10.61 -12.52
N GLY A 160 35.19 -11.15 -13.43
CA GLY A 160 35.61 -12.12 -14.42
C GLY A 160 35.41 -13.59 -14.02
N GLU A 161 35.12 -13.89 -12.75
CA GLU A 161 34.82 -15.26 -12.34
C GLU A 161 33.38 -15.66 -12.66
N GLN A 162 33.16 -16.97 -12.78
CA GLN A 162 31.84 -17.53 -13.08
C GLN A 162 31.15 -18.01 -11.80
N ILE A 163 29.94 -17.50 -11.58
CA ILE A 163 29.01 -18.01 -10.59
C ILE A 163 28.20 -19.14 -11.23
N LYS A 164 28.14 -20.28 -10.55
CA LYS A 164 27.21 -21.39 -10.84
C LYS A 164 26.65 -21.92 -9.53
N HIS A 165 25.68 -21.21 -9.00
CA HIS A 165 25.01 -21.57 -7.77
C HIS A 165 23.66 -22.20 -8.10
N GLN A 166 23.53 -23.47 -7.74
CA GLN A 166 22.29 -24.24 -7.81
C GLN A 166 21.78 -24.44 -6.39
N PRO A 167 20.49 -24.16 -6.11
CA PRO A 167 19.94 -24.43 -4.79
C PRO A 167 20.11 -25.89 -4.40
N GLY A 168 20.50 -26.12 -3.15
CA GLY A 168 20.60 -27.47 -2.60
C GLY A 168 19.24 -28.18 -2.56
N GLN A 169 19.26 -29.49 -2.34
CA GLN A 169 18.02 -30.28 -2.17
C GLN A 169 17.15 -29.79 -1.00
N ASP A 170 17.75 -29.07 -0.04
CA ASP A 170 17.09 -28.51 1.14
C ASP A 170 16.31 -27.21 0.87
N LEU A 171 16.37 -26.66 -0.34
CA LEU A 171 15.52 -25.52 -0.73
C LEU A 171 14.06 -25.99 -0.78
N LEU A 172 13.25 -25.45 0.14
CA LEU A 172 11.86 -25.90 0.35
C LEU A 172 10.89 -25.48 -0.76
N SER A 173 11.28 -24.53 -1.62
CA SER A 173 10.52 -24.10 -2.79
C SER A 173 11.40 -24.17 -4.03
N LYS A 174 10.87 -24.67 -5.15
CA LYS A 174 11.65 -24.83 -6.40
C LYS A 174 11.19 -23.94 -7.54
N ASP A 175 10.30 -22.99 -7.25
CA ASP A 175 9.71 -22.05 -8.21
C ASP A 175 9.22 -20.78 -7.51
N GLY A 176 8.76 -19.80 -8.28
CA GLY A 176 8.09 -18.58 -7.81
C GLY A 176 9.03 -17.50 -7.26
N PHE A 177 10.35 -17.65 -7.38
CA PHE A 177 11.31 -16.64 -6.91
C PHE A 177 11.41 -15.40 -7.81
N MET A 178 10.92 -15.46 -9.05
CA MET A 178 10.86 -14.31 -9.97
C MET A 178 9.65 -13.40 -9.73
N GLN A 179 8.83 -13.68 -8.70
CA GLN A 179 7.68 -12.83 -8.36
C GLN A 179 8.08 -11.39 -8.00
N ALA A 180 9.09 -11.22 -7.12
CA ALA A 180 9.57 -9.92 -6.68
C ALA A 180 11.05 -9.94 -6.21
N PRO A 181 12.00 -10.41 -7.02
CA PRO A 181 13.41 -10.47 -6.65
C PRO A 181 14.11 -9.10 -6.63
N THR A 182 15.16 -8.94 -5.82
CA THR A 182 15.96 -7.71 -5.79
C THR A 182 17.05 -7.70 -6.88
N LEU A 183 16.65 -7.92 -8.14
CA LEU A 183 17.58 -8.12 -9.27
C LEU A 183 18.53 -6.93 -9.48
N VAL A 184 18.09 -5.72 -9.18
CA VAL A 184 18.91 -4.51 -9.25
C VAL A 184 20.18 -4.58 -8.40
N ARG A 185 20.25 -5.50 -7.43
CA ARG A 185 21.42 -5.70 -6.56
C ARG A 185 22.47 -6.65 -7.15
N LEU A 186 22.12 -7.45 -8.16
CA LEU A 186 23.07 -8.40 -8.77
C LEU A 186 24.08 -7.67 -9.66
N PRO A 187 25.36 -8.07 -9.69
CA PRO A 187 26.33 -7.48 -10.58
C PRO A 187 25.98 -7.76 -12.06
N PRO A 188 26.43 -6.92 -13.01
CA PRO A 188 26.24 -7.18 -14.44
C PRO A 188 26.82 -8.55 -14.84
N GLY A 189 26.17 -9.20 -15.82
CA GLY A 189 26.57 -10.53 -16.31
C GLY A 189 26.08 -11.72 -15.47
N VAL A 190 25.41 -11.48 -14.34
CA VAL A 190 24.80 -12.52 -13.49
C VAL A 190 23.28 -12.51 -13.64
N SER A 191 22.70 -13.69 -13.83
CA SER A 191 21.26 -13.92 -13.97
C SER A 191 20.73 -14.80 -12.83
N PHE A 192 19.49 -14.51 -12.42
CA PHE A 192 18.76 -15.30 -11.43
C PHE A 192 17.49 -15.86 -12.06
N PHE A 193 17.14 -17.09 -11.70
CA PHE A 193 16.04 -17.83 -12.30
C PHE A 193 14.97 -18.19 -11.28
N ASP A 194 13.76 -18.45 -11.78
CA ASP A 194 12.59 -18.71 -10.94
C ASP A 194 12.73 -19.92 -10.02
N ASN A 195 13.63 -20.86 -10.36
CA ASN A 195 13.94 -22.03 -9.55
C ASN A 195 14.97 -21.77 -8.43
N GLY A 196 15.45 -20.53 -8.27
CA GLY A 196 16.46 -20.15 -7.29
C GLY A 196 17.91 -20.24 -7.79
N THR A 197 18.14 -20.62 -9.04
CA THR A 197 19.49 -20.68 -9.64
C THR A 197 20.06 -19.27 -9.80
N LEU A 198 21.35 -19.12 -9.50
CA LEU A 198 22.14 -17.92 -9.80
C LEU A 198 23.35 -18.33 -10.64
N GLU A 199 23.45 -17.82 -11.86
CA GLU A 199 24.56 -18.13 -12.76
C GLU A 199 24.97 -16.96 -13.64
N GLY A 200 26.22 -16.97 -14.08
CA GLY A 200 26.74 -15.96 -14.98
C GLY A 200 28.18 -15.59 -14.65
N LYS A 201 28.77 -14.71 -15.44
CA LYS A 201 30.13 -14.21 -15.23
C LYS A 201 30.03 -12.82 -14.63
N ILE A 202 30.68 -12.58 -13.49
CA ILE A 202 30.70 -11.24 -12.90
C ILE A 202 31.42 -10.30 -13.86
N GLN A 203 30.75 -9.21 -14.25
CA GLN A 203 31.31 -8.14 -15.06
C GLN A 203 31.53 -6.89 -14.21
N PHE A 204 32.35 -5.99 -14.73
CA PHE A 204 32.59 -4.68 -14.14
C PHE A 204 31.26 -3.92 -13.94
N ASP A 205 31.05 -3.41 -12.73
CA ASP A 205 29.88 -2.62 -12.34
C ASP A 205 30.29 -1.16 -12.11
N PRO A 206 29.98 -0.23 -13.04
CA PRO A 206 30.40 1.16 -12.92
C PRO A 206 29.64 1.93 -11.83
N HIS A 207 28.63 1.33 -11.19
CA HIS A 207 27.88 1.93 -10.08
C HIS A 207 28.43 1.55 -8.70
N ARG A 208 29.48 0.73 -8.62
CA ARG A 208 30.01 0.18 -7.38
C ARG A 208 31.49 0.49 -7.22
N GLU A 209 31.94 0.45 -5.97
CA GLU A 209 33.35 0.60 -5.61
C GLU A 209 34.19 -0.60 -6.07
N THR A 210 35.50 -0.55 -5.86
CA THR A 210 36.45 -1.62 -6.23
C THR A 210 36.17 -2.95 -5.53
N GLU A 211 35.62 -2.88 -4.32
CA GLU A 211 35.12 -4.01 -3.57
C GLU A 211 33.73 -3.67 -3.05
N TYR A 212 32.77 -4.59 -3.17
CA TYR A 212 31.42 -4.35 -2.68
C TYR A 212 30.71 -5.64 -2.28
N ARG A 213 29.73 -5.50 -1.39
CA ARG A 213 28.88 -6.61 -0.95
C ARG A 213 27.59 -6.67 -1.77
N VAL A 214 27.23 -7.88 -2.18
CA VAL A 214 25.94 -8.21 -2.80
C VAL A 214 25.05 -8.86 -1.75
N GLU A 215 23.88 -8.27 -1.51
CA GLU A 215 22.84 -8.77 -0.61
C GLU A 215 21.55 -8.98 -1.41
N PHE A 216 21.48 -10.11 -2.11
CA PHE A 216 20.36 -10.44 -2.99
C PHE A 216 19.26 -11.19 -2.23
N VAL A 217 18.01 -10.79 -2.47
CA VAL A 217 16.83 -11.41 -1.88
C VAL A 217 15.85 -11.78 -2.98
N ALA A 218 15.32 -13.00 -2.92
CA ALA A 218 14.17 -13.44 -3.69
C ALA A 218 13.14 -14.10 -2.77
N VAL A 219 11.87 -13.98 -3.12
CA VAL A 219 10.77 -14.49 -2.29
C VAL A 219 9.89 -15.38 -3.15
N SER A 220 9.70 -16.62 -2.70
CA SER A 220 8.73 -17.54 -3.29
C SER A 220 7.51 -17.63 -2.39
N THR A 221 6.35 -17.33 -2.96
CA THR A 221 5.06 -17.52 -2.30
C THR A 221 4.42 -18.86 -2.69
N SER A 222 5.06 -19.72 -3.50
CA SER A 222 4.45 -20.95 -4.03
C SER A 222 3.85 -21.88 -2.98
N HIS A 223 4.41 -21.90 -1.77
CA HIS A 223 3.98 -22.73 -0.64
C HIS A 223 3.35 -21.93 0.50
N TRP A 224 2.84 -20.72 0.23
CA TRP A 224 2.26 -19.81 1.23
C TRP A 224 1.18 -20.47 2.12
N ASN A 225 0.43 -21.43 1.57
CA ASN A 225 -0.66 -22.14 2.24
C ASN A 225 -0.19 -23.36 3.06
N ASN A 226 1.08 -23.77 2.92
CA ASN A 226 1.64 -24.86 3.70
C ASN A 226 2.12 -24.31 5.05
N PRO A 227 1.52 -24.67 6.19
CA PRO A 227 1.87 -24.09 7.49
C PRO A 227 3.30 -24.44 7.96
N ASN A 228 3.91 -25.48 7.37
CA ASN A 228 5.29 -25.88 7.68
C ASN A 228 6.33 -25.11 6.86
N ILE A 229 5.95 -24.59 5.70
CA ILE A 229 6.85 -23.88 4.78
C ILE A 229 6.51 -22.38 4.76
N GLY A 230 5.28 -22.04 4.43
CA GLY A 230 4.84 -20.67 4.21
C GLY A 230 5.54 -20.03 3.02
N ILE A 231 5.92 -18.76 3.18
CA ILE A 231 6.70 -18.02 2.19
C ILE A 231 8.18 -18.33 2.40
N VAL A 232 8.89 -18.65 1.31
CA VAL A 232 10.34 -18.86 1.35
C VAL A 232 11.04 -17.57 0.99
N ARG A 233 11.79 -16.99 1.94
CA ARG A 233 12.71 -15.87 1.69
C ARG A 233 14.10 -16.45 1.46
N TYR A 234 14.62 -16.28 0.26
CA TYR A 234 15.92 -16.76 -0.14
C TYR A 234 16.92 -15.61 -0.23
N GLU A 235 17.97 -15.70 0.57
CA GLU A 235 19.00 -14.66 0.72
C GLU A 235 20.33 -15.20 0.21
N ILE A 236 20.89 -14.56 -0.82
CA ILE A 236 22.20 -14.90 -1.37
C ILE A 236 23.14 -13.74 -1.14
N ASN A 237 24.21 -14.00 -0.39
CA ASN A 237 25.22 -13.01 -0.03
C ASN A 237 26.58 -13.39 -0.60
N PHE A 238 27.32 -12.42 -1.11
CA PHE A 238 28.73 -12.57 -1.48
C PHE A 238 29.42 -11.21 -1.59
N SER A 239 30.75 -11.21 -1.58
CA SER A 239 31.57 -10.03 -1.84
C SER A 239 32.17 -10.13 -3.24
N VAL A 240 32.14 -9.01 -3.97
CA VAL A 240 32.84 -8.86 -5.24
C VAL A 240 34.14 -8.11 -5.00
N GLU A 241 35.23 -8.66 -5.54
CA GLU A 241 36.58 -8.07 -5.48
C GLU A 241 37.11 -7.80 -6.90
N GLY A 242 38.04 -6.85 -7.03
CA GLY A 242 38.66 -6.54 -8.32
C GLY A 242 37.72 -5.85 -9.32
N ASN A 243 36.76 -5.05 -8.85
CA ASN A 243 35.92 -4.19 -9.69
C ASN A 243 36.68 -2.95 -10.18
N GLU A 244 37.84 -3.20 -10.78
CA GLU A 244 38.70 -2.18 -11.35
C GLU A 244 38.16 -1.75 -12.72
N ILE A 245 38.38 -0.48 -13.05
CA ILE A 245 37.93 0.10 -14.32
C ILE A 245 38.69 -0.58 -15.46
N PRO A 246 38.00 -1.25 -16.41
CA PRO A 246 38.64 -1.83 -17.58
C PRO A 246 39.30 -0.77 -18.47
N ASP A 247 40.40 -1.12 -19.15
CA ASP A 247 41.11 -0.20 -20.06
C ASP A 247 40.23 0.32 -21.21
N ASP A 248 39.20 -0.44 -21.61
CA ASP A 248 38.25 -0.11 -22.67
C ASP A 248 36.99 0.62 -22.16
N PHE A 249 36.91 0.93 -20.86
CA PHE A 249 35.77 1.62 -20.26
C PHE A 249 35.97 3.14 -20.24
N GLU A 250 35.15 3.86 -21.01
CA GLU A 250 35.14 5.31 -21.08
C GLU A 250 34.43 5.94 -19.86
N VAL A 251 35.16 6.13 -18.75
CA VAL A 251 34.64 6.70 -17.50
C VAL A 251 33.98 8.05 -17.72
N SER A 252 34.61 8.93 -18.52
CA SER A 252 34.09 10.26 -18.80
C SER A 252 32.74 10.22 -19.51
N ALA A 253 32.57 9.31 -20.48
CA ALA A 253 31.32 9.10 -21.20
C ALA A 253 30.22 8.53 -20.30
N PHE A 254 30.56 7.59 -19.41
CA PHE A 254 29.62 7.06 -18.42
C PHE A 254 29.14 8.14 -17.44
N VAL A 255 30.07 8.91 -16.87
CA VAL A 255 29.75 10.01 -15.95
C VAL A 255 28.86 11.05 -16.65
N GLN A 256 29.22 11.46 -17.87
CA GLN A 256 28.40 12.40 -18.65
C GLN A 256 26.99 11.86 -18.90
N LYS A 257 26.86 10.57 -19.26
CA LYS A 257 25.55 9.92 -19.44
C LYS A 257 24.72 9.94 -18.15
N GLN A 258 25.32 9.69 -16.99
CA GLN A 258 24.62 9.75 -15.71
C GLN A 258 24.18 11.19 -15.37
N GLU A 259 25.04 12.18 -15.61
CA GLU A 259 24.70 13.61 -15.42
C GLU A 259 23.55 14.05 -16.34
N ASP A 260 23.60 13.68 -17.62
CA ASP A 260 22.54 14.01 -18.59
C ASP A 260 21.19 13.40 -18.18
N ALA A 261 21.22 12.15 -17.70
CA ALA A 261 20.04 11.47 -17.18
C ALA A 261 19.51 12.17 -15.92
N ARG A 262 20.40 12.57 -14.99
CA ARG A 262 20.03 13.28 -13.77
C ARG A 262 19.44 14.66 -14.07
N LEU A 263 20.02 15.41 -15.00
CA LEU A 263 19.51 16.71 -15.43
C LEU A 263 18.12 16.56 -16.07
N SER A 264 17.96 15.54 -16.92
CA SER A 264 16.67 15.23 -17.54
C SER A 264 15.60 14.88 -16.50
N ALA A 265 15.93 14.04 -15.52
CA ALA A 265 15.02 13.67 -14.45
C ALA A 265 14.63 14.87 -13.57
N ASN A 266 15.58 15.74 -13.23
CA ASN A 266 15.33 16.98 -12.49
C ASN A 266 14.41 17.94 -13.25
N ASN A 267 14.64 18.13 -14.55
CA ASN A 267 13.77 18.99 -15.39
C ASN A 267 12.34 18.43 -15.44
N MET A 268 12.18 17.11 -15.58
CA MET A 268 10.87 16.45 -15.51
C MET A 268 10.20 16.67 -14.15
N LEU A 269 10.96 16.53 -13.05
CA LEU A 269 10.48 16.76 -11.69
C LEU A 269 10.01 18.20 -11.49
N GLN A 270 10.77 19.18 -11.97
CA GLN A 270 10.38 20.59 -11.92
C GLN A 270 9.09 20.83 -12.70
N ASN A 271 8.97 20.30 -13.92
CA ASN A 271 7.76 20.41 -14.73
C ASN A 271 6.53 19.78 -14.04
N LEU A 272 6.71 18.65 -13.34
CA LEU A 272 5.64 18.04 -12.54
C LEU A 272 5.18 18.96 -11.40
N ARG A 273 6.12 19.58 -10.68
CA ARG A 273 5.82 20.54 -9.60
C ARG A 273 5.10 21.76 -10.15
N GLU A 274 5.60 22.37 -11.22
CA GLU A 274 4.97 23.53 -11.86
C GLU A 274 3.55 23.21 -12.35
N THR A 275 3.32 22.01 -12.90
CA THR A 275 1.99 21.57 -13.33
C THR A 275 1.05 21.42 -12.13
N TRP A 276 1.54 20.89 -11.02
CA TRP A 276 0.77 20.77 -9.78
C TRP A 276 0.45 22.13 -9.16
N ASP A 277 1.42 23.05 -9.13
CA ASP A 277 1.23 24.41 -8.59
C ASP A 277 0.19 25.20 -9.40
N LYS A 278 0.20 25.07 -10.73
CA LYS A 278 -0.85 25.65 -11.60
C LYS A 278 -2.23 25.10 -11.27
N TRP A 279 -2.33 23.81 -10.98
CA TRP A 279 -3.59 23.20 -10.54
C TRP A 279 -4.04 23.74 -9.18
N ASP A 280 -3.13 23.84 -8.21
CA ASP A 280 -3.43 24.35 -6.86
C ASP A 280 -3.92 25.82 -6.90
N ARG A 281 -3.33 26.63 -7.79
CA ARG A 281 -3.77 28.00 -8.09
C ARG A 281 -5.03 28.09 -8.97
N ARG A 282 -5.66 26.95 -9.31
CA ARG A 282 -6.85 26.84 -10.17
C ARG A 282 -6.67 27.34 -11.61
N GLU A 283 -5.43 27.36 -12.11
CA GLU A 283 -5.09 27.72 -13.50
C GLU A 283 -5.27 26.55 -14.47
N LEU A 284 -5.25 25.32 -13.97
CA LEU A 284 -5.50 24.11 -14.75
C LEU A 284 -6.68 23.32 -14.20
N SER A 285 -7.47 22.73 -15.11
CA SER A 285 -8.51 21.77 -14.75
C SER A 285 -7.88 20.44 -14.32
N ASN A 286 -8.60 19.62 -13.54
CA ASN A 286 -8.15 18.27 -13.19
C ASN A 286 -7.74 17.45 -14.43
N MET A 287 -8.49 17.58 -15.53
CA MET A 287 -8.24 16.84 -16.76
C MET A 287 -6.92 17.27 -17.41
N ASP A 288 -6.68 18.59 -17.52
CA ASP A 288 -5.47 19.12 -18.14
C ASP A 288 -4.23 18.84 -17.31
N THR A 289 -4.34 18.95 -15.98
CA THR A 289 -3.28 18.58 -15.03
C THR A 289 -2.91 17.11 -15.21
N CYS A 290 -3.89 16.20 -15.19
CA CYS A 290 -3.65 14.78 -15.39
C CYS A 290 -3.00 14.48 -16.75
N LYS A 291 -3.47 15.11 -17.83
CA LYS A 291 -2.91 14.91 -19.17
C LYS A 291 -1.43 15.33 -19.25
N GLN A 292 -1.10 16.49 -18.70
CA GLN A 292 0.27 17.01 -18.71
C GLN A 292 1.20 16.17 -17.83
N MET A 293 0.80 15.88 -16.59
CA MET A 293 1.61 15.08 -15.66
C MET A 293 1.85 13.68 -16.20
N LYS A 294 0.84 13.00 -16.76
CA LYS A 294 1.00 11.67 -17.36
C LYS A 294 2.07 11.63 -18.45
N LYS A 295 2.09 12.64 -19.35
CA LYS A 295 3.10 12.73 -20.40
C LYS A 295 4.52 12.78 -19.81
N ILE A 296 4.70 13.57 -18.74
CA ILE A 296 6.00 13.72 -18.07
C ILE A 296 6.37 12.42 -17.33
N LEU A 297 5.42 11.79 -16.63
CA LEU A 297 5.64 10.54 -15.91
C LEU A 297 6.01 9.38 -16.84
N ILE A 298 5.42 9.31 -18.04
CA ILE A 298 5.80 8.32 -19.06
C ILE A 298 7.25 8.55 -19.50
N ALA A 299 7.63 9.79 -19.83
CA ALA A 299 9.00 10.10 -20.22
C ALA A 299 10.01 9.82 -19.10
N MET A 300 9.62 10.06 -17.85
CA MET A 300 10.44 9.74 -16.68
C MET A 300 10.59 8.23 -16.52
N ARG A 301 9.54 7.43 -16.67
CA ARG A 301 9.65 5.96 -16.68
C ARG A 301 10.61 5.49 -17.77
N ASP A 302 10.44 5.97 -19.00
CA ASP A 302 11.27 5.54 -20.14
C ASP A 302 12.77 5.88 -19.90
N LEU A 303 13.05 7.01 -19.25
CA LEU A 303 14.41 7.37 -18.81
C LEU A 303 14.97 6.38 -17.77
N LEU A 304 14.14 5.95 -16.81
CA LEU A 304 14.54 5.02 -15.75
C LEU A 304 14.65 3.58 -16.23
N GLU A 305 13.88 3.16 -17.22
CA GLU A 305 14.07 1.87 -17.89
C GLU A 305 15.45 1.80 -18.55
N GLN A 306 15.93 2.91 -19.11
CA GLN A 306 17.28 3.01 -19.71
C GLN A 306 18.40 3.21 -18.68
N ASN A 307 18.08 3.75 -17.50
CA ASN A 307 19.03 4.06 -16.43
C ASN A 307 18.50 3.53 -15.08
N PRO A 308 18.35 2.20 -14.92
CA PRO A 308 17.62 1.61 -13.81
C PRO A 308 18.20 1.94 -12.44
N ARG A 309 19.52 2.13 -12.36
CA ARG A 309 20.29 2.39 -11.15
C ARG A 309 20.62 3.87 -10.92
N LEU A 310 20.04 4.78 -11.71
CA LEU A 310 20.29 6.21 -11.56
C LEU A 310 20.03 6.64 -10.11
N ASP A 311 21.06 7.18 -9.47
CA ASP A 311 21.07 7.61 -8.06
C ASP A 311 20.46 6.55 -7.11
N ASN A 312 20.92 5.30 -7.23
CA ASN A 312 20.49 4.14 -6.42
C ASN A 312 18.97 3.90 -6.43
N GLY A 313 18.28 4.30 -7.50
CA GLY A 313 16.84 4.11 -7.64
C GLY A 313 15.98 5.18 -6.96
N LYS A 314 16.57 6.28 -6.47
CA LYS A 314 15.86 7.45 -5.94
C LYS A 314 14.74 7.94 -6.86
N TRP A 315 14.99 7.90 -8.16
CA TRP A 315 14.04 8.36 -9.16
C TRP A 315 12.83 7.43 -9.33
N TRP A 316 12.94 6.13 -9.03
CA TRP A 316 11.78 5.23 -8.99
C TRP A 316 10.83 5.60 -7.85
N ALA A 317 11.38 5.99 -6.69
CA ALA A 317 10.59 6.49 -5.58
C ALA A 317 9.88 7.81 -5.93
N GLN A 318 10.57 8.73 -6.60
CA GLN A 318 9.95 9.97 -7.12
C GLN A 318 8.85 9.68 -8.15
N LEU A 319 9.10 8.78 -9.11
CA LEU A 319 8.13 8.38 -10.12
C LEU A 319 6.82 7.89 -9.47
N GLY A 320 6.93 6.96 -8.52
CA GLY A 320 5.75 6.46 -7.80
C GLY A 320 5.08 7.52 -6.91
N GLY A 321 5.87 8.39 -6.26
CA GLY A 321 5.36 9.51 -5.48
C GLY A 321 4.52 10.51 -6.31
N PHE A 322 4.94 10.85 -7.53
CA PHE A 322 4.16 11.76 -8.39
C PHE A 322 2.96 11.09 -9.07
N HIS A 323 2.97 9.77 -9.28
CA HIS A 323 1.75 9.06 -9.67
C HIS A 323 0.64 9.24 -8.61
N MET A 324 1.02 9.42 -7.33
CA MET A 324 0.05 9.67 -6.27
C MET A 324 -0.73 10.98 -6.47
N ASN A 325 -0.10 11.99 -7.09
CA ASN A 325 -0.72 13.27 -7.37
C ASN A 325 -1.80 13.16 -8.44
N ILE A 326 -1.54 12.47 -9.55
CA ILE A 326 -2.60 12.22 -10.56
C ILE A 326 -3.71 11.33 -9.99
N HIS A 327 -3.37 10.40 -9.08
CA HIS A 327 -4.38 9.58 -8.40
C HIS A 327 -5.30 10.42 -7.49
N LYS A 328 -4.79 11.49 -6.84
CA LYS A 328 -5.64 12.46 -6.10
C LYS A 328 -6.69 13.13 -7.00
N LEU A 329 -6.41 13.24 -8.29
CA LEU A 329 -7.29 13.85 -9.29
C LEU A 329 -8.23 12.82 -9.97
N LEU A 330 -8.53 11.71 -9.28
CA LEU A 330 -9.45 10.64 -9.68
C LEU A 330 -8.98 9.80 -10.88
N GLU A 331 -7.69 9.83 -11.20
CA GLU A 331 -7.09 8.82 -12.08
C GLU A 331 -6.87 7.51 -11.33
N ASN A 332 -7.14 6.39 -12.00
CA ASN A 332 -6.91 5.06 -11.45
C ASN A 332 -5.44 4.65 -11.66
N ALA A 333 -4.53 5.29 -10.91
CA ALA A 333 -3.07 5.16 -11.03
C ALA A 333 -2.38 4.65 -9.74
N LEU A 334 -3.16 4.12 -8.78
CA LEU A 334 -2.64 3.68 -7.48
C LEU A 334 -1.69 2.47 -7.63
N PHE A 335 -1.97 1.58 -8.58
CA PHE A 335 -1.13 0.40 -8.84
C PHE A 335 0.26 0.82 -9.31
N GLU A 336 0.36 1.79 -10.21
CA GLU A 336 1.62 2.37 -10.70
C GLU A 336 2.41 2.99 -9.55
N CYS A 337 1.74 3.71 -8.62
CA CYS A 337 2.39 4.23 -7.42
C CYS A 337 3.06 3.11 -6.62
N GLU A 338 2.28 2.07 -6.30
CA GLU A 338 2.71 0.95 -5.46
C GLU A 338 3.78 0.09 -6.14
N LEU A 339 3.67 -0.10 -7.47
CA LEU A 339 4.63 -0.84 -8.27
C LEU A 339 6.00 -0.17 -8.23
N TYR A 340 6.08 1.13 -8.56
CA TYR A 340 7.35 1.85 -8.63
C TYR A 340 7.95 2.11 -7.24
N LEU A 341 7.12 2.45 -6.25
CA LEU A 341 7.58 2.60 -4.87
C LEU A 341 8.05 1.27 -4.29
N GLY A 342 7.32 0.18 -4.55
CA GLY A 342 7.73 -1.16 -4.17
C GLY A 342 9.04 -1.56 -4.84
N TYR A 343 9.19 -1.32 -6.13
CA TYR A 343 10.44 -1.56 -6.85
C TYR A 343 11.60 -0.74 -6.28
N ALA A 344 11.38 0.50 -5.84
CA ALA A 344 12.39 1.31 -5.18
C ALA A 344 12.91 0.69 -3.85
N LEU A 345 12.10 -0.11 -3.14
CA LEU A 345 12.55 -0.85 -1.95
C LEU A 345 13.64 -1.89 -2.28
N THR A 346 13.78 -2.29 -3.55
CA THR A 346 14.72 -3.33 -3.96
C THR A 346 16.16 -2.86 -4.09
N PHE A 347 16.44 -1.57 -4.05
CA PHE A 347 17.79 -1.03 -4.31
C PHE A 347 18.77 -1.22 -3.15
N GLY A 348 18.28 -1.47 -1.94
CA GLY A 348 19.14 -1.64 -0.76
C GLY A 348 19.71 -0.33 -0.21
N ASP A 349 19.21 0.82 -0.67
CA ASP A 349 19.58 2.15 -0.18
C ASP A 349 18.59 2.63 0.89
N SER A 350 19.10 3.08 2.03
CA SER A 350 18.29 3.49 3.18
C SER A 350 17.51 4.79 2.95
N GLU A 351 18.07 5.75 2.19
CA GLU A 351 17.39 7.01 1.85
C GLU A 351 16.24 6.73 0.89
N VAL A 352 16.51 5.94 -0.16
CA VAL A 352 15.52 5.55 -1.16
C VAL A 352 14.39 4.75 -0.53
N ARG A 353 14.72 3.79 0.35
CA ARG A 353 13.70 3.03 1.08
C ARG A 353 12.83 3.95 1.93
N ARG A 354 13.42 4.83 2.72
CA ARG A 354 12.63 5.74 3.56
C ARG A 354 11.74 6.65 2.71
N MET A 355 12.23 7.15 1.58
CA MET A 355 11.43 7.92 0.63
C MET A 355 10.26 7.09 0.08
N ALA A 356 10.51 5.83 -0.27
CA ALA A 356 9.48 4.92 -0.76
C ALA A 356 8.43 4.63 0.32
N GLU A 357 8.83 4.28 1.55
CA GLU A 357 7.92 3.98 2.66
C GLU A 357 7.04 5.18 3.03
N GLN A 358 7.59 6.40 3.10
CA GLN A 358 6.80 7.62 3.34
C GLN A 358 5.67 7.79 2.33
N ASN A 359 5.90 7.45 1.07
CA ASN A 359 4.85 7.51 0.04
C ASN A 359 3.92 6.29 0.09
N LEU A 360 4.45 5.11 0.45
CA LEU A 360 3.68 3.87 0.58
C LEU A 360 2.70 3.91 1.76
N GLU A 361 2.96 4.67 2.82
CA GLU A 361 1.98 4.97 3.87
C GLU A 361 0.70 5.58 3.26
N GLY A 362 0.87 6.63 2.45
CA GLY A 362 -0.22 7.28 1.74
C GLY A 362 -0.90 6.35 0.73
N CYS A 363 -0.14 5.51 0.02
CA CYS A 363 -0.69 4.49 -0.88
C CYS A 363 -1.56 3.50 -0.13
N TYR A 364 -1.04 2.95 0.98
CA TYR A 364 -1.69 1.96 1.80
C TYR A 364 -3.02 2.49 2.38
N ASN A 365 -3.00 3.70 2.94
CA ASN A 365 -4.20 4.35 3.45
C ASN A 365 -5.24 4.58 2.34
N LYS A 366 -4.83 4.97 1.14
CA LYS A 366 -5.74 5.10 0.01
C LYS A 366 -6.28 3.75 -0.45
N ARG A 367 -5.45 2.72 -0.47
CA ARG A 367 -5.86 1.37 -0.85
C ARG A 367 -6.92 0.82 0.09
N LEU A 368 -6.78 1.04 1.40
CA LEU A 368 -7.81 0.68 2.38
C LEU A 368 -9.15 1.34 2.06
N LEU A 369 -9.13 2.63 1.76
CA LEU A 369 -10.33 3.39 1.42
C LEU A 369 -10.94 2.96 0.07
N GLU A 370 -10.10 2.69 -0.94
CA GLU A 370 -10.56 2.12 -2.20
C GLU A 370 -11.21 0.76 -1.97
N ALA A 371 -10.58 -0.14 -1.22
CA ALA A 371 -11.15 -1.45 -0.89
C ALA A 371 -12.51 -1.29 -0.19
N ALA A 372 -12.63 -0.39 0.80
CA ALA A 372 -13.90 -0.07 1.43
C ALA A 372 -14.96 0.37 0.41
N ARG A 373 -14.59 1.22 -0.56
CA ARG A 373 -15.50 1.66 -1.63
C ARG A 373 -15.95 0.54 -2.55
N PHE A 374 -15.03 -0.31 -3.00
CA PHE A 374 -15.37 -1.42 -3.88
C PHE A 374 -16.25 -2.43 -3.17
N MET A 375 -15.95 -2.74 -1.91
CA MET A 375 -16.80 -3.59 -1.07
C MET A 375 -18.17 -2.96 -0.84
N TRP A 376 -18.26 -1.64 -0.61
CA TRP A 376 -19.54 -0.95 -0.53
C TRP A 376 -20.34 -1.09 -1.83
N VAL A 377 -19.71 -0.85 -2.99
CA VAL A 377 -20.35 -1.03 -4.30
C VAL A 377 -20.82 -2.47 -4.51
N ASP A 378 -20.04 -3.47 -4.09
CA ASP A 378 -20.42 -4.87 -4.21
C ASP A 378 -21.56 -5.24 -3.25
N GLY A 379 -21.55 -4.73 -2.01
CA GLY A 379 -22.67 -4.86 -1.07
C GLY A 379 -23.96 -4.24 -1.62
N ILE A 380 -23.88 -3.09 -2.27
CA ILE A 380 -25.02 -2.46 -2.94
C ILE A 380 -25.55 -3.34 -4.10
N LYS A 381 -24.67 -3.98 -4.88
CA LYS A 381 -25.09 -4.94 -5.92
C LYS A 381 -25.74 -6.19 -5.31
N GLN A 382 -25.22 -6.69 -4.19
CA GLN A 382 -25.80 -7.82 -3.46
C GLN A 382 -27.20 -7.46 -2.95
N MET A 383 -27.39 -6.25 -2.40
CA MET A 383 -28.71 -5.72 -2.03
C MET A 383 -29.68 -5.69 -3.22
N MET A 384 -29.22 -5.25 -4.41
CA MET A 384 -30.06 -5.28 -5.62
C MET A 384 -30.50 -6.70 -6.02
N ARG A 385 -29.71 -7.72 -5.71
CA ARG A 385 -30.04 -9.13 -5.96
C ARG A 385 -30.89 -9.76 -4.84
N GLY A 386 -31.16 -9.02 -3.77
CA GLY A 386 -31.85 -9.53 -2.59
C GLY A 386 -30.97 -10.36 -1.65
N GLU A 387 -29.64 -10.29 -1.80
CA GLU A 387 -28.66 -11.03 -1.00
C GLU A 387 -28.32 -10.27 0.30
N TRP A 388 -29.32 -9.98 1.15
CA TRP A 388 -29.20 -9.05 2.27
C TRP A 388 -28.16 -9.44 3.33
N SER A 389 -28.07 -10.73 3.66
CA SER A 389 -27.11 -11.25 4.64
C SER A 389 -25.66 -11.11 4.15
N ILE A 390 -25.42 -11.46 2.89
CA ILE A 390 -24.10 -11.30 2.24
C ILE A 390 -23.73 -9.81 2.17
N ALA A 391 -24.70 -8.95 1.85
CA ALA A 391 -24.50 -7.50 1.82
C ALA A 391 -24.11 -6.94 3.19
N SER A 392 -24.81 -7.33 4.25
CA SER A 392 -24.51 -6.90 5.62
C SER A 392 -23.07 -7.24 6.03
N GLU A 393 -22.64 -8.48 5.76
CA GLU A 393 -21.27 -8.89 6.07
C GLU A 393 -20.25 -8.11 5.21
N THR A 394 -20.55 -7.91 3.93
CA THR A 394 -19.70 -7.13 3.02
C THR A 394 -19.55 -5.68 3.51
N PHE A 395 -20.63 -5.03 3.96
CA PHE A 395 -20.55 -3.67 4.52
C PHE A 395 -19.82 -3.63 5.85
N HIS A 396 -20.02 -4.62 6.72
CA HIS A 396 -19.31 -4.72 7.98
C HIS A 396 -17.79 -4.74 7.73
N LEU A 397 -17.34 -5.62 6.84
CA LEU A 397 -15.93 -5.71 6.42
C LEU A 397 -15.43 -4.43 5.73
N ALA A 398 -16.27 -3.77 4.91
CA ALA A 398 -15.93 -2.49 4.32
C ALA A 398 -15.70 -1.40 5.39
N SER A 399 -16.52 -1.41 6.45
CA SER A 399 -16.49 -0.41 7.51
C SER A 399 -15.20 -0.44 8.33
N ILE A 400 -14.58 -1.62 8.43
CA ILE A 400 -13.29 -1.83 9.11
C ILE A 400 -12.14 -1.19 8.31
N LYS A 401 -12.28 -1.03 6.99
CA LYS A 401 -11.23 -0.51 6.09
C LYS A 401 -11.36 0.99 5.80
N LYS A 402 -12.42 1.65 6.26
CA LYS A 402 -12.75 3.04 5.87
C LYS A 402 -11.85 4.13 6.46
N ASN A 403 -10.97 3.80 7.42
CA ASN A 403 -10.11 4.78 8.09
C ASN A 403 -8.92 5.27 7.22
N GLY A 404 -8.92 4.92 5.93
CA GLY A 404 -7.96 5.42 4.96
C GLY A 404 -8.11 6.90 4.60
N TRP A 405 -7.19 7.41 3.78
CA TRP A 405 -7.17 8.80 3.32
C TRP A 405 -7.82 8.94 1.95
N GLY A 406 -8.74 9.91 1.78
CA GLY A 406 -9.31 10.24 0.47
C GLY A 406 -10.83 10.41 0.44
N TRP A 407 -11.39 10.45 -0.76
CA TRP A 407 -12.72 11.01 -1.08
C TRP A 407 -13.86 9.98 -1.20
N ALA A 408 -13.57 8.71 -0.95
CA ALA A 408 -14.42 7.61 -1.34
C ALA A 408 -14.96 6.90 -0.09
N VAL A 409 -16.24 7.09 0.25
CA VAL A 409 -17.02 6.29 1.22
C VAL A 409 -16.76 6.48 2.74
N ASN A 410 -16.31 7.67 3.17
CA ASN A 410 -16.08 7.95 4.60
C ASN A 410 -17.11 8.90 5.24
N TYR A 411 -18.28 9.08 4.61
CA TYR A 411 -19.32 10.03 5.05
C TYR A 411 -20.52 9.34 5.72
N GLY A 412 -20.35 8.09 6.16
CA GLY A 412 -21.39 7.30 6.80
C GLY A 412 -22.11 6.30 5.88
N ASP A 413 -21.85 6.37 4.57
CA ASP A 413 -22.53 5.59 3.54
C ASP A 413 -22.54 4.08 3.82
N ILE A 414 -21.40 3.53 4.25
CA ILE A 414 -21.23 2.10 4.55
C ILE A 414 -22.13 1.67 5.70
N TRP A 415 -22.13 2.41 6.81
CA TRP A 415 -22.94 2.05 7.99
C TRP A 415 -24.43 2.21 7.75
N ILE A 416 -24.82 3.23 6.97
CA ILE A 416 -26.21 3.42 6.58
C ILE A 416 -26.66 2.27 5.68
N SER A 417 -25.82 1.83 4.73
CA SER A 417 -26.12 0.68 3.87
C SER A 417 -26.19 -0.63 4.66
N GLU A 418 -25.27 -0.84 5.61
CA GLU A 418 -25.29 -1.98 6.52
C GLU A 418 -26.57 -1.99 7.36
N SER A 419 -26.97 -0.84 7.91
CA SER A 419 -28.21 -0.67 8.67
C SER A 419 -29.42 -1.14 7.86
N VAL A 420 -29.58 -0.68 6.61
CA VAL A 420 -30.69 -1.11 5.73
C VAL A 420 -30.70 -2.64 5.55
N SER A 421 -29.53 -3.23 5.28
CA SER A 421 -29.42 -4.68 5.08
C SER A 421 -29.75 -5.49 6.34
N ARG A 422 -29.39 -5.01 7.54
CA ARG A 422 -29.72 -5.65 8.82
C ARG A 422 -31.20 -5.47 9.19
N ILE A 423 -31.81 -4.32 8.89
CA ILE A 423 -33.25 -4.11 9.08
C ILE A 423 -34.05 -5.13 8.28
N ILE A 424 -33.74 -5.29 6.99
CA ILE A 424 -34.44 -6.24 6.13
C ILE A 424 -34.34 -7.66 6.67
N GLN A 425 -33.13 -8.10 7.07
CA GLN A 425 -32.93 -9.42 7.68
C GLN A 425 -33.70 -9.60 8.98
N GLY A 426 -33.63 -8.63 9.89
CA GLY A 426 -34.34 -8.68 11.17
C GLY A 426 -35.85 -8.79 10.98
N VAL A 427 -36.43 -8.07 10.01
CA VAL A 427 -37.86 -8.14 9.70
C VAL A 427 -38.23 -9.46 9.01
N GLU A 428 -37.40 -10.01 8.11
CA GLU A 428 -37.63 -11.34 7.52
C GLU A 428 -37.68 -12.44 8.60
N ILE A 429 -36.79 -12.34 9.60
CA ILE A 429 -36.78 -13.25 10.75
C ILE A 429 -38.00 -13.02 11.64
N ALA A 430 -38.40 -11.77 11.86
CA ALA A 430 -39.61 -11.46 12.64
C ALA A 430 -40.88 -12.02 11.97
N ILE A 431 -40.98 -11.96 10.64
CA ILE A 431 -42.11 -12.51 9.87
C ILE A 431 -42.14 -14.04 9.97
N SER A 432 -40.98 -14.69 9.91
CA SER A 432 -40.89 -16.16 9.88
C SER A 432 -40.95 -16.82 11.27
N LYS A 433 -40.37 -16.19 12.29
CA LYS A 433 -40.23 -16.74 13.65
C LYS A 433 -41.02 -15.97 14.72
N GLY A 434 -41.64 -14.85 14.36
CA GLY A 434 -42.41 -13.99 15.26
C GLY A 434 -41.63 -12.77 15.78
N SER A 435 -42.36 -11.71 16.11
CA SER A 435 -41.83 -10.40 16.57
C SER A 435 -40.98 -10.45 17.85
N LYS A 436 -41.12 -11.53 18.63
CA LYS A 436 -40.40 -11.74 19.89
C LYS A 436 -39.08 -12.48 19.72
N ASP A 437 -38.72 -12.93 18.52
CA ASP A 437 -37.45 -13.60 18.25
C ASP A 437 -36.25 -12.72 18.64
N GLU A 438 -35.38 -13.24 19.50
CA GLU A 438 -34.25 -12.49 20.05
C GLU A 438 -33.20 -12.12 18.99
N HIS A 439 -33.03 -12.97 17.97
CA HIS A 439 -32.08 -12.70 16.90
C HIS A 439 -32.56 -11.56 15.99
N SER A 440 -33.85 -11.55 15.65
CA SER A 440 -34.50 -10.43 14.96
C SER A 440 -34.32 -9.11 15.72
N LYS A 441 -34.65 -9.07 17.02
CA LYS A 441 -34.48 -7.86 17.85
C LYS A 441 -33.04 -7.36 17.86
N LYS A 442 -32.07 -8.28 17.99
CA LYS A 442 -30.64 -7.95 17.98
C LYS A 442 -30.24 -7.28 16.66
N LEU A 443 -30.66 -7.83 15.51
CA LEU A 443 -30.34 -7.26 14.21
C LEU A 443 -30.93 -5.85 14.01
N ILE A 444 -32.18 -5.64 14.44
CA ILE A 444 -32.83 -4.31 14.36
C ILE A 444 -32.09 -3.30 15.26
N LEU A 445 -31.73 -3.69 16.49
CA LEU A 445 -31.00 -2.82 17.41
C LEU A 445 -29.60 -2.47 16.89
N GLU A 446 -28.89 -3.45 16.34
CA GLU A 446 -27.60 -3.21 15.67
C GLU A 446 -27.74 -2.25 14.49
N ALA A 447 -28.79 -2.40 13.69
CA ALA A 447 -29.06 -1.52 12.56
C ALA A 447 -29.33 -0.07 13.00
N GLU A 448 -30.06 0.14 14.09
CA GLU A 448 -30.27 1.49 14.65
C GLU A 448 -28.96 2.14 15.12
N ASN A 449 -28.11 1.37 15.79
CA ASN A 449 -26.81 1.87 16.24
C ASN A 449 -25.91 2.23 15.05
N LEU A 450 -25.93 1.41 13.99
CA LEU A 450 -25.22 1.70 12.74
C LEU A 450 -25.77 2.94 12.03
N LEU A 451 -27.09 3.12 12.00
CA LEU A 451 -27.72 4.31 11.41
C LEU A 451 -27.29 5.58 12.16
N LYS A 452 -27.38 5.58 13.50
CA LYS A 452 -26.95 6.71 14.33
C LYS A 452 -25.48 7.05 14.10
N LYS A 453 -24.62 6.02 14.02
CA LYS A 453 -23.19 6.18 13.71
C LYS A 453 -22.97 6.77 12.31
N GLY A 454 -23.72 6.32 11.32
CA GLY A 454 -23.71 6.85 9.96
C GLY A 454 -24.12 8.31 9.88
N ILE A 455 -25.21 8.69 10.56
CA ILE A 455 -25.73 10.05 10.62
C ILE A 455 -24.71 10.99 11.27
N SER A 456 -24.22 10.64 12.46
CA SER A 456 -23.22 11.45 13.17
C SER A 456 -21.97 11.70 12.32
N ARG A 457 -21.52 10.69 11.56
CA ARG A 457 -20.39 10.85 10.65
C ARG A 457 -20.71 11.75 9.45
N ALA A 458 -21.90 11.61 8.87
CA ALA A 458 -22.33 12.47 7.77
C ALA A 458 -22.34 13.95 8.21
N GLU A 459 -22.84 14.22 9.42
CA GLU A 459 -22.90 15.56 10.03
C GLU A 459 -21.50 16.14 10.29
N GLU A 460 -20.58 15.36 10.89
CA GLU A 460 -19.18 15.78 11.12
C GLU A 460 -18.48 16.28 9.85
N THR A 461 -18.80 15.66 8.71
CA THR A 461 -18.07 15.91 7.45
C THR A 461 -18.67 17.04 6.62
N SER A 462 -19.92 17.45 6.91
CA SER A 462 -20.67 18.50 6.19
C SER A 462 -20.80 18.28 4.66
N VAL A 463 -20.46 17.08 4.14
CA VAL A 463 -20.41 16.81 2.70
C VAL A 463 -21.79 16.81 2.04
N PHE A 464 -22.83 16.44 2.79
CA PHE A 464 -24.21 16.44 2.31
C PHE A 464 -24.97 17.75 2.62
N GLY A 465 -24.28 18.77 3.14
CA GLY A 465 -24.88 20.02 3.57
C GLY A 465 -25.81 19.86 4.78
N ASN A 466 -26.66 20.87 5.01
CA ASN A 466 -27.52 20.95 6.20
C ASN A 466 -28.62 19.88 6.26
N GLU A 467 -28.92 19.23 5.13
CA GLU A 467 -29.95 18.17 5.06
C GLU A 467 -29.43 16.80 5.50
N GLY A 468 -28.12 16.65 5.67
CA GLY A 468 -27.50 15.38 6.07
C GLY A 468 -27.55 14.31 4.97
N HIS A 469 -27.18 13.07 5.31
CA HIS A 469 -27.11 11.99 4.32
C HIS A 469 -28.49 11.73 3.66
N PRO A 470 -28.58 11.60 2.31
CA PRO A 470 -29.87 11.55 1.60
C PRO A 470 -30.85 10.46 2.03
N TRP A 471 -30.35 9.35 2.59
CA TRP A 471 -31.18 8.23 3.04
C TRP A 471 -31.56 8.30 4.52
N ALA A 472 -30.90 9.13 5.33
CA ALA A 472 -30.97 9.06 6.79
C ALA A 472 -32.38 9.30 7.33
N SER A 473 -33.05 10.35 6.85
CA SER A 473 -34.41 10.73 7.28
C SER A 473 -35.44 9.65 6.92
N GLU A 474 -35.35 9.12 5.69
CA GLU A 474 -36.26 8.08 5.22
C GLU A 474 -36.07 6.78 6.01
N ILE A 475 -34.84 6.31 6.20
CA ILE A 475 -34.57 5.08 6.97
C ILE A 475 -35.07 5.25 8.42
N THR A 476 -34.86 6.43 9.02
CA THR A 476 -35.35 6.73 10.39
C THR A 476 -36.88 6.66 10.46
N SER A 477 -37.57 7.19 9.43
CA SER A 477 -39.03 7.09 9.32
C SER A 477 -39.50 5.64 9.17
N PHE A 478 -38.79 4.84 8.37
CA PHE A 478 -39.05 3.41 8.24
C PHE A 478 -38.88 2.68 9.57
N ILE A 479 -37.79 2.87 10.31
CA ILE A 479 -37.60 2.26 11.64
C ILE A 479 -38.72 2.67 12.61
N THR A 480 -39.11 3.95 12.61
CA THR A 480 -40.19 4.44 13.48
C THR A 480 -41.52 3.73 13.15
N SER A 481 -41.84 3.60 11.85
CA SER A 481 -43.06 2.90 11.41
C SER A 481 -43.00 1.38 11.65
N TYR A 482 -41.81 0.76 11.63
CA TYR A 482 -41.66 -0.64 12.01
C TYR A 482 -42.14 -0.88 13.45
N TYR A 483 -41.76 -0.02 14.40
CA TYR A 483 -42.16 -0.18 15.80
C TYR A 483 -43.66 -0.07 16.04
N SER A 484 -44.40 0.67 15.22
CA SER A 484 -45.86 0.77 15.34
C SER A 484 -46.59 -0.46 14.78
N ILE A 485 -45.95 -1.25 13.91
CA ILE A 485 -46.58 -2.39 13.22
C ILE A 485 -45.96 -3.75 13.55
N LYS A 486 -44.88 -3.80 14.35
CA LYS A 486 -44.07 -5.02 14.58
C LYS A 486 -44.84 -6.23 15.12
N GLU A 487 -46.00 -6.03 15.73
CA GLU A 487 -46.85 -7.13 16.24
C GLU A 487 -47.80 -7.71 15.17
N SER A 488 -47.94 -7.06 14.01
CA SER A 488 -48.81 -7.50 12.91
C SER A 488 -47.99 -8.09 11.76
N THR A 489 -48.01 -9.41 11.61
CA THR A 489 -47.29 -10.10 10.53
C THR A 489 -47.73 -9.63 9.13
N THR A 490 -49.03 -9.40 8.93
CA THR A 490 -49.58 -8.93 7.65
C THR A 490 -49.07 -7.54 7.27
N ASP A 491 -49.05 -6.63 8.24
CA ASP A 491 -48.54 -5.27 8.01
C ASP A 491 -47.02 -5.27 7.82
N LEU A 492 -46.29 -6.10 8.56
CA LEU A 492 -44.85 -6.29 8.38
C LEU A 492 -44.49 -6.79 6.97
N VAL A 493 -45.24 -7.72 6.40
CA VAL A 493 -45.01 -8.19 5.02
C VAL A 493 -45.18 -7.05 4.01
N LYS A 494 -46.25 -6.25 4.17
CA LYS A 494 -46.51 -5.09 3.29
C LYS A 494 -45.42 -4.02 3.44
N TRP A 495 -45.04 -3.72 4.67
CA TRP A 495 -43.98 -2.77 5.01
C TRP A 495 -42.64 -3.22 4.44
N LEU A 496 -42.27 -4.49 4.60
CA LEU A 496 -41.01 -5.03 4.10
C LEU A 496 -40.92 -4.92 2.57
N LYS A 497 -42.02 -5.18 1.87
CA LYS A 497 -42.10 -5.01 0.42
C LYS A 497 -41.86 -3.56 0.00
N GLN A 498 -42.44 -2.59 0.71
CA GLN A 498 -42.22 -1.16 0.45
C GLN A 498 -40.77 -0.75 0.73
N PHE A 499 -40.22 -1.18 1.88
CA PHE A 499 -38.85 -0.85 2.27
C PHE A 499 -37.83 -1.44 1.30
N LYS A 500 -38.00 -2.69 0.86
CA LYS A 500 -37.17 -3.31 -0.20
C LYS A 500 -37.24 -2.55 -1.52
N SER A 501 -38.45 -2.17 -1.96
CA SER A 501 -38.63 -1.39 -3.20
C SER A 501 -37.89 -0.05 -3.14
N ARG A 502 -38.01 0.66 -2.01
CA ARG A 502 -37.30 1.93 -1.81
C ARG A 502 -35.78 1.73 -1.74
N THR A 503 -35.34 0.66 -1.10
CA THR A 503 -33.94 0.26 -1.03
C THR A 503 -33.33 0.00 -2.41
N VAL A 504 -34.07 -0.63 -3.33
CA VAL A 504 -33.61 -0.84 -4.70
C VAL A 504 -33.40 0.49 -5.43
N TYR A 505 -34.29 1.47 -5.21
CA TYR A 505 -34.13 2.82 -5.75
C TYR A 505 -32.85 3.50 -5.24
N TRP A 506 -32.60 3.44 -3.93
CA TRP A 506 -31.37 3.94 -3.31
C TRP A 506 -30.11 3.28 -3.91
N CYS A 507 -30.11 1.96 -4.05
CA CYS A 507 -29.01 1.21 -4.67
C CYS A 507 -28.72 1.70 -6.10
N ALA A 508 -29.78 1.97 -6.89
CA ALA A 508 -29.64 2.47 -8.25
C ALA A 508 -29.01 3.89 -8.30
N GLN A 509 -29.29 4.76 -7.32
CA GLN A 509 -28.67 6.09 -7.23
C GLN A 509 -27.16 5.98 -7.01
N VAL A 510 -26.72 5.13 -6.08
CA VAL A 510 -25.29 4.90 -5.79
C VAL A 510 -24.58 4.31 -6.99
N LEU A 511 -25.13 3.25 -7.59
CA LEU A 511 -24.50 2.60 -8.73
C LEU A 511 -24.54 3.46 -10.00
N GLY A 512 -25.48 4.39 -10.09
CA GLY A 512 -25.52 5.42 -11.11
C GLY A 512 -24.37 6.43 -11.00
N GLY A 513 -23.78 6.59 -9.81
CA GLY A 513 -22.81 7.65 -9.52
C GLY A 513 -23.47 9.03 -9.53
N ALA A 514 -24.75 9.11 -9.18
CA ALA A 514 -25.48 10.37 -9.10
C ALA A 514 -25.03 11.17 -7.87
N PRO A 515 -24.80 12.50 -7.99
CA PRO A 515 -24.55 13.34 -6.83
C PRO A 515 -25.63 13.14 -5.76
N PRO A 516 -25.27 13.08 -4.47
CA PRO A 516 -23.96 13.37 -3.88
C PRO A 516 -23.00 12.16 -3.80
N PHE A 517 -23.34 11.01 -4.37
CA PHE A 517 -22.52 9.80 -4.27
C PHE A 517 -21.29 9.86 -5.20
N PRO A 518 -20.18 9.16 -4.86
CA PRO A 518 -18.98 9.16 -5.68
C PRO A 518 -19.25 8.70 -7.12
N PRO A 519 -18.54 9.26 -8.14
CA PRO A 519 -18.70 8.85 -9.53
C PRO A 519 -18.31 7.38 -9.72
N LYS A 520 -18.59 6.79 -10.88
CA LYS A 520 -18.12 5.43 -11.18
C LYS A 520 -16.58 5.38 -11.20
N PRO A 521 -15.95 4.33 -10.63
CA PRO A 521 -14.50 4.15 -10.75
C PRO A 521 -14.08 4.11 -12.22
N ARG A 522 -13.00 4.83 -12.56
CA ARG A 522 -12.40 4.77 -13.91
C ARG A 522 -11.66 3.45 -14.10
N ALA A 523 -11.64 2.96 -15.34
CA ALA A 523 -10.75 1.87 -15.72
C ALA A 523 -9.29 2.26 -15.47
N ARG A 524 -8.42 1.26 -15.27
CA ARG A 524 -6.97 1.49 -15.18
C ARG A 524 -6.46 1.99 -16.53
N LEU A 525 -5.37 2.75 -16.49
CA LEU A 525 -4.75 3.34 -17.68
C LEU A 525 -3.94 2.30 -18.47
N GLU A 526 -3.12 1.51 -17.78
CA GLU A 526 -2.24 0.50 -18.39
C GLU A 526 -2.50 -0.88 -17.79
N ASP A 527 -2.18 -1.94 -18.54
CA ASP A 527 -2.30 -3.31 -18.08
C ASP A 527 -1.20 -3.63 -17.04
N PRO A 528 -1.52 -4.29 -15.91
CA PRO A 528 -0.54 -4.53 -14.86
C PRO A 528 0.57 -5.50 -15.28
N GLU A 529 0.30 -6.48 -16.15
CA GLU A 529 1.33 -7.43 -16.61
C GLU A 529 2.34 -6.70 -17.49
N VAL A 530 1.84 -5.80 -18.36
CA VAL A 530 2.70 -4.94 -19.18
C VAL A 530 3.60 -4.07 -18.29
N LEU A 531 3.04 -3.43 -17.27
CA LEU A 531 3.83 -2.59 -16.34
C LEU A 531 4.90 -3.40 -15.59
N ILE A 532 4.57 -4.60 -15.11
CA ILE A 532 5.52 -5.48 -14.41
C ILE A 532 6.63 -5.93 -15.36
N SER A 533 6.30 -6.37 -16.58
CA SER A 533 7.27 -6.83 -17.57
C SER A 533 8.28 -5.76 -18.00
N ARG A 534 7.88 -4.48 -17.89
CA ARG A 534 8.73 -3.33 -18.21
C ARG A 534 9.69 -2.95 -17.09
N LEU A 535 9.49 -3.47 -15.88
CA LEU A 535 10.47 -3.25 -14.82
C LEU A 535 11.82 -3.89 -15.23
N PRO A 536 12.94 -3.18 -15.07
CA PRO A 536 14.25 -3.71 -15.44
C PRO A 536 14.55 -5.03 -14.74
N GLY A 537 14.93 -6.04 -15.53
CA GLY A 537 15.26 -7.38 -15.04
C GLY A 537 14.05 -8.31 -14.83
N HIS A 538 12.81 -7.82 -14.93
CA HIS A 538 11.66 -8.61 -14.50
C HIS A 538 11.23 -9.75 -15.44
N ILE A 539 11.53 -9.67 -16.74
CA ILE A 539 11.47 -10.76 -17.74
C ILE A 539 12.34 -10.34 -18.95
N ASN A 540 13.37 -11.11 -19.28
CA ASN A 540 13.94 -11.19 -20.63
C ASN A 540 13.87 -12.64 -21.12
N HIS A 541 12.67 -13.21 -21.11
CA HIS A 541 12.36 -14.48 -21.77
C HIS A 541 11.03 -14.37 -22.50
N PHE A 542 10.97 -13.49 -23.50
CA PHE A 542 10.05 -13.61 -24.64
C PHE A 542 10.60 -12.83 -25.84
N GLN A 543 11.80 -13.17 -26.30
CA GLN A 543 12.18 -13.03 -27.71
C GLN A 543 13.00 -14.27 -28.10
N GLY A 544 12.30 -15.41 -28.16
CA GLY A 544 12.68 -16.47 -29.09
C GLY A 544 11.98 -16.19 -30.41
N ASN A 545 12.75 -15.72 -31.38
CA ASN A 545 12.65 -16.10 -32.79
C ASN A 545 14.03 -15.91 -33.41
#